data_AF-A0A382WLH8-F1
#
_entry.id   AF-A0A382WLH8-F1
#
_cell.length_a   1.000
_cell.length_b   1.000
_cell.length_c   1.000
_cell.angle_alpha   90.00
_cell.angle_beta   90.00
_cell.angle_gamma   90.00
#
_symmetry.space_group_name_H-M   'P 1'
#
loop_
_entity.id
_entity.type
_entity.pdbx_description
1 polymer ?
#
loop_
_entity_poly.entity_id
_entity_poly.type
_entity_poly.pdbx_seq_one_letter_code
_entity_poly.pdbx_strand_id
1 'polypeptide(L)'
;MKKKNEPLSGQKNFYFQDYDYSENIKKPIISGIDVSFNRVSFVFFVFVIIALIYSLKIVYLASIDNENYFVNNSYTKSIKTRQDIVDRNGNILAKTVTFYDAAIRPELILDKKKLLINLKMIFPSLDIRDIRKKMNDEKYFYIKRKIKNIEKNKLWLLGDKSISLDPRPGRIYPHKALFSHVIGQTDDKNLGISGIEKKFDDYLKSSD
;
A
#
# COMPACT_ATOMS: atom_id res chain seq x y z
N MET A 1 -29.54 -70.15 -68.08
CA MET A 1 -28.55 -70.34 -67.00
C MET A 1 -28.72 -69.22 -65.96
N LYS A 2 -29.00 -69.61 -64.69
CA LYS A 2 -28.75 -68.99 -63.35
C LYS A 2 -28.61 -67.45 -63.24
N LYS A 3 -29.20 -66.72 -62.28
CA LYS A 3 -29.64 -67.00 -60.88
C LYS A 3 -30.64 -65.88 -60.44
N LYS A 4 -31.79 -66.24 -59.84
CA LYS A 4 -32.21 -66.12 -58.41
C LYS A 4 -32.50 -64.69 -57.89
N ASN A 5 -33.77 -64.32 -57.67
CA ASN A 5 -34.58 -64.39 -56.40
C ASN A 5 -34.38 -63.13 -55.52
N GLU A 6 -35.33 -62.48 -54.83
CA GLU A 6 -36.80 -62.37 -54.78
C GLU A 6 -37.11 -61.19 -53.78
N PRO A 7 -38.34 -60.91 -53.28
CA PRO A 7 -39.08 -59.65 -53.41
C PRO A 7 -39.08 -58.75 -52.15
N LEU A 8 -39.75 -57.59 -52.19
CA LEU A 8 -40.46 -56.93 -51.05
C LEU A 8 -41.17 -55.68 -51.60
N SER A 9 -42.42 -55.77 -52.06
CA SER A 9 -43.65 -55.76 -51.26
C SER A 9 -43.81 -54.54 -50.35
N GLY A 10 -44.43 -53.51 -50.93
CA GLY A 10 -45.57 -52.85 -50.31
C GLY A 10 -45.29 -51.72 -49.34
N GLN A 11 -45.51 -50.49 -49.80
CA GLN A 11 -46.53 -49.62 -49.19
C GLN A 11 -46.94 -48.51 -50.17
N LYS A 12 -48.24 -48.24 -50.16
CA LYS A 12 -48.97 -47.42 -51.12
C LYS A 12 -48.61 -45.94 -50.91
N ASN A 13 -48.15 -45.29 -51.98
CA ASN A 13 -48.08 -43.84 -52.04
C ASN A 13 -49.50 -43.29 -52.04
N PHE A 14 -49.97 -42.84 -50.87
CA PHE A 14 -51.16 -41.99 -50.78
C PHE A 14 -50.72 -40.54 -50.91
N TYR A 15 -51.27 -39.88 -51.93
CA TYR A 15 -51.19 -38.44 -52.13
C TYR A 15 -51.89 -37.74 -50.98
N PHE A 16 -51.20 -36.81 -50.33
CA PHE A 16 -51.87 -35.82 -49.49
C PHE A 16 -52.14 -34.60 -50.35
N GLN A 17 -53.43 -34.27 -50.46
CA GLN A 17 -53.94 -33.02 -51.01
C GLN A 17 -53.19 -31.85 -50.37
N ASP A 18 -52.72 -30.91 -51.21
CA ASP A 18 -52.19 -29.63 -50.76
C ASP A 18 -53.24 -28.91 -49.90
N TYR A 19 -53.02 -28.91 -48.59
CA TYR A 19 -53.71 -28.01 -47.69
C TYR A 19 -52.84 -26.76 -47.59
N ASP A 20 -53.25 -25.70 -48.29
CA ASP A 20 -52.82 -24.33 -48.05
C ASP A 20 -53.18 -23.95 -46.61
N TYR A 21 -52.27 -24.25 -45.68
CA TYR A 21 -52.36 -23.72 -44.33
C TYR A 21 -51.92 -22.25 -44.39
N SER A 22 -52.93 -21.38 -44.54
CA SER A 22 -52.79 -19.96 -44.31
C SER A 22 -52.16 -19.74 -42.93
N GLU A 23 -51.08 -18.97 -42.93
CA GLU A 23 -50.54 -18.14 -41.86
C GLU A 23 -51.20 -18.31 -40.49
N ASN A 24 -50.45 -18.81 -39.50
CA ASN A 24 -50.39 -18.28 -38.13
C ASN A 24 -49.50 -19.15 -37.23
N ILE A 25 -48.25 -19.37 -37.62
CA ILE A 25 -47.21 -19.65 -36.62
C ILE A 25 -46.85 -18.29 -36.03
N LYS A 26 -47.37 -17.98 -34.84
CA LYS A 26 -46.91 -16.86 -34.03
C LYS A 26 -45.39 -16.98 -33.87
N LYS A 27 -44.66 -16.20 -34.66
CA LYS A 27 -43.23 -15.93 -34.44
C LYS A 27 -43.07 -15.40 -33.01
N PRO A 28 -42.00 -15.77 -32.28
CA PRO A 28 -41.73 -15.15 -30.99
C PRO A 28 -41.72 -13.62 -31.16
N ILE A 29 -42.42 -12.92 -30.27
CA ILE A 29 -42.81 -11.50 -30.33
C ILE A 29 -41.61 -10.54 -30.17
N ILE A 30 -40.40 -10.95 -30.55
CA ILE A 30 -39.21 -10.10 -30.60
C ILE A 30 -38.61 -10.20 -32.01
N SER A 31 -39.39 -9.78 -33.01
CA SER A 31 -38.91 -9.59 -34.39
C SER A 31 -39.20 -8.14 -34.80
N GLY A 32 -38.46 -7.19 -34.21
CA GLY A 32 -38.71 -5.77 -34.41
C GLY A 32 -37.49 -4.88 -34.23
N ILE A 33 -36.28 -5.40 -34.44
CA ILE A 33 -35.08 -4.57 -34.48
C ILE A 33 -34.35 -4.88 -35.78
N ASP A 34 -34.60 -4.06 -36.80
CA ASP A 34 -33.79 -4.03 -38.01
C ASP A 34 -32.43 -3.42 -37.66
N VAL A 35 -31.56 -4.26 -37.12
CA VAL A 35 -30.20 -3.89 -36.78
C VAL A 35 -29.41 -3.83 -38.10
N SER A 36 -29.26 -2.63 -38.65
CA SER A 36 -28.44 -2.45 -39.85
C SER A 36 -26.97 -2.72 -39.52
N PHE A 37 -26.33 -3.55 -40.34
CA PHE A 37 -24.94 -3.96 -40.16
C PHE A 37 -24.01 -2.75 -39.97
N ASN A 38 -24.23 -1.68 -40.73
CA ASN A 38 -23.46 -0.44 -40.66
C ASN A 38 -23.51 0.23 -39.28
N ARG A 39 -24.65 0.18 -38.57
CA ARG A 39 -24.78 0.77 -37.22
C ARG A 39 -24.04 -0.06 -36.18
N VAL A 40 -24.09 -1.39 -36.30
CA VAL A 40 -23.34 -2.29 -35.41
C VAL A 40 -21.84 -2.17 -35.65
N SER A 41 -21.41 -2.16 -36.91
CA SER A 41 -20.00 -1.96 -37.27
C SER A 41 -19.48 -0.62 -36.74
N PHE A 42 -20.26 0.45 -36.85
CA PHE A 42 -19.87 1.76 -36.31
C PHE A 42 -19.63 1.71 -34.79
N VAL A 43 -20.59 1.16 -34.02
CA VAL A 43 -20.45 1.04 -32.56
C VAL A 43 -19.28 0.13 -32.19
N PHE A 44 -19.08 -0.98 -32.91
CA PHE A 44 -17.96 -1.88 -32.72
C PHE A 44 -16.61 -1.16 -32.88
N PHE A 45 -16.44 -0.38 -33.95
CA PHE A 45 -15.21 0.38 -34.17
C PHE A 45 -14.96 1.46 -33.11
N VAL A 46 -16.00 2.11 -32.59
CA VAL A 46 -15.85 3.06 -31.48
C VAL A 46 -15.29 2.36 -30.24
N PHE A 47 -15.83 1.19 -29.88
CA PHE A 47 -15.30 0.40 -28.76
C PHE A 47 -13.87 -0.07 -28.99
N VAL A 48 -13.53 -0.49 -30.21
CA VAL A 48 -12.17 -0.89 -30.59
C VAL A 48 -11.19 0.27 -30.43
N ILE A 49 -11.54 1.47 -30.89
CA ILE A 49 -10.70 2.67 -30.76
C ILE A 49 -10.45 3.01 -29.30
N ILE A 50 -11.50 2.98 -28.46
CA ILE A 50 -11.37 3.22 -27.02
C ILE A 50 -10.44 2.19 -26.38
N ALA A 51 -10.63 0.90 -26.69
CA ALA A 51 -9.76 -0.17 -26.18
C ALA A 51 -8.30 0.00 -26.62
N LEU A 52 -8.07 0.50 -27.85
CA LEU A 52 -6.74 0.78 -28.39
C LEU A 52 -6.06 1.93 -27.63
N ILE A 53 -6.79 3.02 -27.34
CA ILE A 53 -6.29 4.16 -26.56
C ILE A 53 -5.87 3.71 -25.16
N TYR A 54 -6.68 2.90 -24.48
CA TYR A 54 -6.32 2.36 -23.17
C TYR A 54 -5.13 1.42 -23.21
N SER A 55 -5.06 0.55 -24.23
CA SER A 55 -3.94 -0.37 -24.40
C SER A 55 -2.62 0.39 -24.61
N LEU A 56 -2.61 1.41 -25.47
CA LEU A 56 -1.47 2.31 -25.68
C LEU A 56 -1.06 3.04 -24.39
N LYS A 57 -2.02 3.54 -23.62
CA LYS A 57 -1.77 4.19 -22.33
C LYS A 57 -1.09 3.23 -21.34
N ILE A 58 -1.54 1.98 -21.27
CA ILE A 58 -0.97 0.95 -20.39
C ILE A 58 0.46 0.62 -20.80
N VAL A 59 0.71 0.41 -22.09
CA VAL A 59 2.07 0.14 -22.60
C VAL A 59 3.00 1.33 -22.33
N TYR A 60 2.52 2.56 -22.52
CA TYR A 60 3.28 3.77 -22.20
C TYR A 60 3.63 3.85 -20.70
N LEU A 61 2.65 3.63 -19.82
CA LEU A 61 2.89 3.60 -18.37
C LEU A 61 3.85 2.47 -17.95
N ALA A 62 3.74 1.30 -18.58
CA ALA A 62 4.58 0.14 -18.29
C ALA A 62 6.02 0.31 -18.80
N SER A 63 6.23 1.09 -19.86
CA SER A 63 7.56 1.38 -20.42
C SER A 63 8.29 2.49 -19.67
N ILE A 64 7.63 3.26 -18.80
CA ILE A 64 8.33 4.16 -17.90
C ILE A 64 8.95 3.28 -16.82
N ASP A 65 10.26 3.02 -16.94
CA ASP A 65 11.09 2.40 -15.91
C ASP A 65 11.07 3.25 -14.64
N ASN A 66 10.01 3.08 -13.86
CA ASN A 66 9.95 3.55 -12.50
C ASN A 66 10.58 2.48 -11.63
N GLU A 67 11.91 2.51 -11.55
CA GLU A 67 12.69 1.73 -10.57
C GLU A 67 12.24 1.97 -9.12
N ASN A 68 11.31 2.92 -8.89
CA ASN A 68 10.82 3.34 -7.58
C ASN A 68 9.40 2.85 -7.21
N TYR A 69 8.64 2.14 -8.07
CA TYR A 69 7.31 1.64 -7.65
C TYR A 69 7.34 0.37 -6.79
N PHE A 70 8.47 -0.35 -6.75
CA PHE A 70 8.67 -1.48 -5.84
C PHE A 70 9.27 -1.06 -4.48
N VAL A 71 9.30 0.23 -4.15
CA VAL A 71 9.61 0.66 -2.78
C VAL A 71 8.31 0.72 -1.99
N ASN A 72 7.99 -0.41 -1.35
CA ASN A 72 7.23 -0.48 -0.11
C ASN A 72 6.00 0.42 -0.03
N ASN A 73 4.84 -0.06 -0.53
CA ASN A 73 3.52 0.42 -0.09
C ASN A 73 3.21 0.06 1.38
N SER A 74 4.23 0.02 2.24
CA SER A 74 4.02 0.45 3.60
C SER A 74 3.59 1.90 3.47
N TYR A 75 2.53 2.31 4.15
CA TYR A 75 2.27 3.71 4.41
C TYR A 75 3.56 4.32 5.01
N THR A 76 4.48 4.79 4.17
CA THR A 76 5.55 5.67 4.58
C THR A 76 4.79 6.93 4.87
N LYS A 77 4.26 6.99 6.09
CA LYS A 77 3.89 8.23 6.75
C LYS A 77 5.06 9.13 6.45
N SER A 78 4.89 10.04 5.47
CA SER A 78 5.95 10.93 5.01
C SER A 78 6.56 11.46 6.28
N ILE A 79 7.79 11.01 6.57
CA ILE A 79 8.48 11.40 7.78
C ILE A 79 8.67 12.88 7.53
N LYS A 80 7.82 13.74 8.14
CA LYS A 80 7.84 15.17 7.87
C LYS A 80 9.27 15.66 8.05
N THR A 81 9.94 15.86 6.92
CA THR A 81 11.35 16.20 6.86
C THR A 81 11.43 17.70 7.06
N ARG A 82 12.06 18.11 8.15
CA ARG A 82 12.28 19.53 8.45
C ARG A 82 13.63 19.94 7.91
N GLN A 83 13.70 21.04 7.16
CA GLN A 83 14.94 21.49 6.51
C GLN A 83 16.04 21.86 7.51
N ASP A 84 17.30 21.71 7.10
CA ASP A 84 18.47 22.03 7.92
C ASP A 84 18.64 23.56 8.05
N ILE A 85 19.05 24.02 9.23
CA ILE A 85 19.42 25.43 9.46
C ILE A 85 20.93 25.52 9.42
N VAL A 86 21.46 26.41 8.59
CA VAL A 86 22.90 26.66 8.42
C VAL A 86 23.25 28.13 8.66
N ASP A 87 24.48 28.38 9.07
CA ASP A 87 25.05 29.73 9.15
C ASP A 87 25.50 30.22 7.76
N ARG A 88 25.88 31.50 7.63
CA ARG A 88 26.41 32.12 6.41
C ARG A 88 27.59 31.38 5.77
N ASN A 89 28.36 30.65 6.57
CA ASN A 89 29.51 29.85 6.12
C ASN A 89 29.13 28.40 5.78
N GLY A 90 27.85 28.03 5.82
CA GLY A 90 27.36 26.67 5.55
C GLY A 90 27.47 25.71 6.74
N ASN A 91 27.87 26.18 7.92
CA ASN A 91 27.96 25.34 9.11
C ASN A 91 26.57 24.95 9.62
N ILE A 92 26.37 23.67 9.97
CA ILE A 92 25.07 23.15 10.43
C ILE A 92 24.78 23.65 11.86
N LEU A 93 23.70 24.39 11.99
CA LEU A 93 23.18 24.91 13.26
C LEU A 93 22.06 24.04 13.84
N ALA A 94 21.20 23.49 12.98
CA ALA A 94 20.18 22.52 13.36
C ALA A 94 19.92 21.53 12.23
N LYS A 95 19.80 20.25 12.57
CA LYS A 95 19.59 19.16 11.60
C LYS A 95 18.52 18.20 12.04
N THR A 96 17.71 17.75 11.09
CA THR A 96 16.74 16.68 11.33
C THR A 96 17.44 15.33 11.23
N VAL A 97 17.21 14.47 12.23
CA VAL A 97 17.67 13.09 12.22
C VAL A 97 16.52 12.14 12.54
N THR A 98 16.63 10.91 12.04
CA THR A 98 15.67 9.85 12.34
C THR A 98 16.08 9.12 13.62
N PHE A 99 15.32 9.34 14.68
CA PHE A 99 15.35 8.54 15.90
C PHE A 99 14.45 7.31 15.75
N TYR A 100 14.56 6.38 16.70
CA TYR A 100 13.68 5.22 16.78
C TYR A 100 13.07 5.15 18.17
N ASP A 101 11.80 4.80 18.24
CA ASP A 101 11.14 4.43 19.49
C ASP A 101 11.00 2.92 19.55
N ALA A 102 11.34 2.33 20.70
CA ALA A 102 11.16 0.91 20.96
C ALA A 102 9.82 0.68 21.66
N ALA A 103 8.97 -0.14 21.05
CA ALA A 103 7.69 -0.54 21.60
C ALA A 103 7.51 -2.06 21.53
N ILE A 104 6.55 -2.58 22.30
CA ILE A 104 6.21 -4.00 22.34
C ILE A 104 4.73 -4.16 22.04
N ARG A 105 4.41 -5.18 21.23
CA ARG A 105 3.07 -5.72 20.99
C ARG A 105 2.92 -7.04 21.74
N PRO A 106 2.29 -7.07 22.93
CA PRO A 106 2.33 -8.26 23.77
C PRO A 106 1.63 -9.49 23.20
N GLU A 107 0.64 -9.27 22.32
CA GLU A 107 -0.07 -10.34 21.60
C GLU A 107 0.84 -11.19 20.70
N LEU A 108 2.01 -10.65 20.29
CA LEU A 108 2.94 -11.33 19.38
C LEU A 108 4.14 -11.97 20.12
N ILE A 109 4.18 -11.91 21.45
CA ILE A 109 5.29 -12.44 22.24
C ILE A 109 5.22 -13.97 22.27
N LEU A 110 6.29 -14.63 21.83
CA LEU A 110 6.43 -16.10 21.94
C LEU A 110 6.83 -16.52 23.36
N ASP A 111 7.86 -15.89 23.94
CA ASP A 111 8.35 -16.18 25.29
C ASP A 111 8.55 -14.90 26.08
N LYS A 112 7.60 -14.63 26.99
CA LYS A 112 7.61 -13.45 27.87
C LYS A 112 8.83 -13.44 28.80
N LYS A 113 9.28 -14.60 29.30
CA LYS A 113 10.41 -14.66 30.26
C LYS A 113 11.72 -14.33 29.55
N LYS A 114 11.96 -14.95 28.38
CA LYS A 114 13.16 -14.69 27.57
C LYS A 114 13.23 -13.23 27.14
N LEU A 115 12.11 -12.66 26.67
CA LEU A 115 12.06 -11.26 26.25
C LEU A 115 12.38 -10.31 27.41
N LEU A 116 11.83 -10.54 28.61
CA LEU A 116 12.13 -9.71 29.79
C LEU A 116 13.61 -9.73 30.17
N ILE A 117 14.27 -10.89 30.12
CA ILE A 117 15.71 -11.02 30.40
C ILE A 117 16.52 -10.21 29.37
N ASN A 118 16.23 -10.41 28.09
CA ASN A 118 16.90 -9.69 27.01
C ASN A 118 16.72 -8.16 27.12
N LEU A 119 15.50 -7.71 27.44
CA LEU A 119 15.22 -6.30 27.64
C LEU A 119 16.00 -5.71 28.82
N LYS A 120 16.12 -6.44 29.94
CA LYS A 120 16.93 -5.99 31.09
C LYS A 120 18.41 -5.88 30.75
N MET A 121 18.93 -6.80 29.92
CA MET A 121 20.32 -6.75 29.45
C MET A 121 20.58 -5.54 28.54
N ILE A 122 19.63 -5.21 27.65
CA ILE A 122 19.76 -4.06 26.74
C ILE A 122 19.55 -2.74 27.49
N PHE A 123 18.61 -2.71 28.43
CA PHE A 123 18.25 -1.54 29.22
C PHE A 123 18.31 -1.84 30.73
N PRO A 124 19.50 -1.71 31.35
CA PRO A 124 19.68 -2.04 32.77
C PRO A 124 18.79 -1.25 33.72
N SER A 125 18.38 -0.03 33.33
CA SER A 125 17.54 0.85 34.13
C SER A 125 16.04 0.56 34.06
N LEU A 126 15.58 -0.41 33.25
CA LEU A 126 14.15 -0.75 33.16
C LEU A 126 13.67 -1.49 34.42
N ASP A 127 12.48 -1.14 34.88
CA ASP A 127 11.74 -1.94 35.86
C ASP A 127 11.02 -3.09 35.17
N ILE A 128 11.49 -4.31 35.44
CA ILE A 128 10.93 -5.55 34.86
C ILE A 128 9.50 -5.78 35.35
N ARG A 129 9.16 -5.36 36.58
CA ARG A 129 7.83 -5.60 37.16
C ARG A 129 6.79 -4.79 36.40
N ASP A 130 7.08 -3.53 36.12
CA ASP A 130 6.22 -2.65 35.33
C ASP A 130 6.05 -3.15 33.90
N ILE A 131 7.14 -3.52 33.23
CA ILE A 131 7.06 -4.07 31.87
C ILE A 131 6.24 -5.36 31.85
N ARG A 132 6.42 -6.25 32.84
CA ARG A 132 5.63 -7.49 32.93
C ARG A 132 4.15 -7.21 33.12
N LYS A 133 3.78 -6.19 33.89
CA LYS A 133 2.39 -5.75 34.05
C LYS A 133 1.83 -5.24 32.71
N LYS A 134 2.55 -4.34 32.05
CA LYS A 134 2.16 -3.80 30.73
C LYS A 134 2.02 -4.88 29.65
N MET A 135 2.85 -5.93 29.69
CA MET A 135 2.74 -7.08 28.79
C MET A 135 1.45 -7.91 28.98
N ASN A 136 0.73 -7.73 30.08
CA ASN A 136 -0.55 -8.41 30.31
C ASN A 136 -1.74 -7.45 30.10
N ASP A 137 -1.58 -6.17 30.45
CA ASP A 137 -2.68 -5.22 30.49
C ASP A 137 -2.83 -4.41 29.19
N GLU A 138 -1.74 -4.19 28.44
CA GLU A 138 -1.72 -3.31 27.28
C GLU A 138 -1.49 -4.07 25.96
N LYS A 139 -2.15 -3.64 24.88
CA LYS A 139 -1.95 -4.22 23.53
C LYS A 139 -0.70 -3.71 22.82
N TYR A 140 -0.25 -2.52 23.20
CA TYR A 140 0.93 -1.88 22.63
C TYR A 140 1.45 -0.84 23.62
N PHE A 141 2.76 -0.87 23.91
CA PHE A 141 3.37 0.11 24.82
C PHE A 141 4.82 0.42 24.44
N TYR A 142 5.26 1.64 24.76
CA TYR A 142 6.65 2.04 24.57
C TYR A 142 7.54 1.57 25.73
N ILE A 143 8.66 0.94 25.40
CA ILE A 143 9.73 0.63 26.35
C ILE A 143 10.56 1.89 26.60
N LYS A 144 10.97 2.54 25.51
CA LYS A 144 11.88 3.70 25.54
C LYS A 144 11.74 4.50 24.25
N ARG A 145 11.70 5.82 24.39
CA ARG A 145 11.65 6.78 23.28
C ARG A 145 13.06 7.25 22.92
N LYS A 146 13.30 7.59 21.65
CA LYS A 146 14.59 8.09 21.14
C LYS A 146 15.78 7.19 21.53
N ILE A 147 15.69 5.90 21.22
CA ILE A 147 16.73 4.92 21.54
C ILE A 147 18.02 5.21 20.75
N LYS A 148 19.17 4.84 21.33
CA LYS A 148 20.46 4.96 20.64
C LYS A 148 20.55 3.95 19.50
N ASN A 149 21.33 4.24 18.46
CA ASN A 149 21.50 3.30 17.34
C ASN A 149 22.05 1.93 17.79
N ILE A 150 22.92 1.92 18.81
CA ILE A 150 23.44 0.68 19.42
C ILE A 150 22.32 -0.12 20.09
N GLU A 151 21.39 0.55 20.79
CA GLU A 151 20.24 -0.10 21.44
C GLU A 151 19.26 -0.64 20.40
N LYS A 152 18.98 0.14 19.34
CA LYS A 152 18.19 -0.28 18.17
C LYS A 152 18.75 -1.56 17.57
N ASN A 153 20.05 -1.61 17.29
CA ASN A 153 20.69 -2.77 16.69
C ASN A 153 20.60 -4.00 17.60
N LYS A 154 20.80 -3.84 18.92
CA LYS A 154 20.62 -4.94 19.87
C LYS A 154 19.20 -5.49 19.86
N LEU A 155 18.18 -4.62 19.84
CA LEU A 155 16.78 -5.04 19.75
C LEU A 155 16.46 -5.72 18.43
N TRP A 156 16.97 -5.19 17.32
CA TRP A 156 16.81 -5.78 15.99
C TRP A 156 17.38 -7.20 15.92
N LEU A 157 18.57 -7.40 16.49
CA LEU A 157 19.25 -8.70 16.54
C LEU A 157 18.52 -9.75 17.40
N LEU A 158 17.58 -9.35 18.26
CA LEU A 158 16.76 -10.33 18.99
C LEU A 158 15.82 -11.12 18.08
N GLY A 159 15.47 -10.57 16.91
CA GLY A 159 14.57 -11.23 15.95
C GLY A 159 13.16 -11.46 16.49
N ASP A 160 12.77 -10.75 17.55
CA ASP A 160 11.46 -10.92 18.19
C ASP A 160 10.42 -10.04 17.49
N LYS A 161 9.42 -10.69 16.86
CA LYS A 161 8.35 -10.02 16.12
C LYS A 161 7.47 -9.11 17.00
N SER A 162 7.47 -9.31 18.31
CA SER A 162 6.74 -8.45 19.24
C SER A 162 7.33 -7.05 19.38
N ILE A 163 8.60 -6.85 19.01
CA ILE A 163 9.29 -5.56 19.14
C ILE A 163 9.02 -4.71 17.90
N SER A 164 8.43 -3.53 18.10
CA SER A 164 8.27 -2.50 17.08
C SER A 164 9.37 -1.46 17.25
N LEU A 165 10.08 -1.15 16.15
CA LEU A 165 11.05 -0.06 16.10
C LEU A 165 10.51 1.02 15.16
N ASP A 166 9.81 1.99 15.74
CA ASP A 166 9.07 2.97 14.96
C ASP A 166 9.98 4.19 14.69
N PRO A 167 10.25 4.54 13.43
CA PRO A 167 11.06 5.70 13.10
C PRO A 167 10.34 6.99 13.46
N ARG A 168 11.08 7.94 14.01
CA ARG A 168 10.59 9.25 14.42
C ARG A 168 11.56 10.36 14.01
N PRO A 169 11.10 11.42 13.32
CA PRO A 169 11.95 12.58 13.07
C PRO A 169 12.18 13.36 14.37
N GLY A 170 13.40 13.84 14.59
CA GLY A 170 13.70 14.78 15.66
C GLY A 170 14.86 15.69 15.31
N ARG A 171 14.98 16.77 16.09
CA ARG A 171 15.94 17.85 15.83
C ARG A 171 17.20 17.70 16.69
N ILE A 172 18.37 17.88 16.08
CA ILE A 172 19.67 17.96 16.77
C ILE A 172 20.27 19.35 16.54
N TYR A 173 20.83 19.91 17.61
CA TYR A 173 21.54 21.20 17.63
C TYR A 173 23.01 20.97 17.97
N PRO A 174 23.93 20.87 16.98
CA PRO A 174 25.34 20.51 17.21
C PRO A 174 26.06 21.44 18.20
N HIS A 175 25.77 22.74 18.14
CA HIS A 175 26.38 23.77 18.97
C HIS A 175 25.69 24.00 20.33
N LYS A 176 24.68 23.17 20.68
CA LYS A 176 23.97 23.21 21.97
C LYS A 176 23.55 24.63 22.39
N ALA A 177 24.14 25.16 23.45
CA ALA A 177 23.76 26.41 24.08
C ALA A 177 24.23 27.67 23.32
N LEU A 178 25.22 27.55 22.42
CA LEU A 178 25.84 28.71 21.76
C LEU A 178 24.83 29.59 21.01
N PHE A 179 23.85 28.95 20.36
CA PHE A 179 22.83 29.62 19.56
C PHE A 179 21.40 29.30 20.02
N SER A 180 21.21 28.67 21.18
CA SER A 180 19.91 28.13 21.62
C SER A 180 18.82 29.19 21.74
N HIS A 181 19.17 30.40 22.19
CA HIS A 181 18.23 31.51 22.34
C HIS A 181 17.75 32.07 21.00
N VAL A 182 18.61 32.05 19.98
CA VAL A 182 18.32 32.58 18.64
C VAL A 182 17.60 31.52 17.80
N ILE A 183 18.17 30.32 17.73
CA ILE A 183 17.60 29.20 16.95
C ILE A 183 16.28 28.74 17.57
N GLY A 184 16.23 28.61 18.89
CA GLY A 184 15.09 28.03 19.59
C GLY A 184 15.12 26.51 19.61
N GLN A 185 13.95 25.90 19.79
CA GLN A 185 13.77 24.46 19.97
C GLN A 185 12.54 23.95 19.20
N THR A 186 12.43 22.64 19.08
CA THR A 186 11.26 21.92 18.55
C THR A 186 10.62 21.01 19.60
N ASP A 187 9.32 20.75 19.46
CA ASP A 187 8.59 19.74 20.23
C ASP A 187 8.89 18.31 19.75
N ASP A 188 8.41 17.29 20.47
CA ASP A 188 8.46 15.87 20.15
C ASP A 188 7.79 15.49 18.81
N LYS A 189 6.94 16.37 18.29
CA LYS A 189 6.33 16.26 16.95
C LYS A 189 7.13 16.97 15.85
N ASN A 190 8.35 17.42 16.15
CA ASN A 190 9.24 18.17 15.26
C ASN A 190 8.64 19.52 14.79
N LEU A 191 7.83 20.15 15.65
CA LEU A 191 7.23 21.47 15.43
C LEU A 191 8.06 22.54 16.12
N GLY A 192 8.36 23.66 15.46
CA GLY A 192 9.11 24.77 16.06
C GLY A 192 8.34 25.47 17.17
N ILE A 193 8.91 25.55 18.37
CA ILE A 193 8.25 26.14 19.55
C ILE A 193 8.82 27.49 19.97
N SER A 194 10.05 27.83 19.57
CA SER A 194 10.70 29.09 19.91
C SER A 194 11.70 29.53 18.85
N GLY A 195 12.19 30.78 18.94
CA GLY A 195 13.26 31.31 18.10
C GLY A 195 12.97 31.26 16.59
N ILE A 196 14.04 31.09 15.81
CA ILE A 196 13.99 30.87 14.36
C ILE A 196 13.13 29.64 14.03
N GLU A 197 13.20 28.57 14.82
CA GLU A 197 12.43 27.34 14.59
C GLU A 197 10.91 27.62 14.55
N LYS A 198 10.40 28.45 15.46
CA LYS A 198 8.97 28.85 15.45
C LYS A 198 8.66 29.87 14.36
N LYS A 199 9.52 30.88 14.17
CA LYS A 199 9.28 31.96 13.21
C LYS A 199 9.22 31.45 11.76
N PHE A 200 10.09 30.50 11.43
CA PHE A 200 10.19 29.91 10.09
C PHE A 200 9.61 28.50 10.05
N ASP A 201 8.72 28.14 10.98
CA ASP A 201 8.20 26.79 11.12
C ASP A 201 7.56 26.30 9.81
N ASP A 202 6.77 27.14 9.14
CA ASP A 202 6.11 26.80 7.87
C ASP A 202 7.12 26.63 6.72
N TYR A 203 8.14 27.48 6.65
CA TYR A 203 9.21 27.37 5.64
C TYR A 203 10.05 26.11 5.86
N LEU A 204 10.30 25.74 7.12
CA LEU A 204 11.10 24.58 7.47
C LEU A 204 10.30 23.26 7.35
N LYS A 205 8.97 23.30 7.34
CA LYS A 205 8.08 22.13 7.38
C LYS A 205 7.85 21.43 6.04
N SER A 206 8.22 22.03 4.91
CA SER A 206 8.03 21.38 3.60
C SER A 206 8.75 22.11 2.47
N SER A 207 9.33 21.32 1.57
CA SER A 207 9.04 21.33 0.12
C SER A 207 9.54 20.01 -0.44
N ASP A 208 8.66 19.00 -0.46
CA ASP A 208 8.58 17.89 -1.45
C ASP A 208 7.33 17.03 -1.14
#